data_AF-A0A1Q9XSY0-F1
#
_entry.id   AF-A0A1Q9XSY0-F1
#
_cell.length_a   1.000
_cell.length_b   1.000
_cell.length_c   1.000
_cell.angle_alpha   90.00
_cell.angle_beta   90.00
_cell.angle_gamma   90.00
#
_symmetry.space_group_name_H-M   'P 1'
#
loop_
_entity.id
_entity.type
_entity.pdbx_description
1 polymer ?
#
loop_
_entity_poly.entity_id
_entity_poly.type
_entity_poly.pdbx_seq_one_letter_code
_entity_poly.pdbx_strand_id
1 'polypeptide(L)'
;MMHHTVKYGACLQEFSRVLDLAMKKHDEIMLVPGIISSLNEHIEKLLGPVFARRLFNERQATLTLPSGSKKTIHLASLSGCYGFEDGAIVLPWVSLQTVSLAEEKHPRSDKFYIPNDGPGAPHRAPGRDELSRFLTSYPRSRAV
;
A
#
# COMPACT_ATOMS: atom_id res chain seq x y z
N MET A 1 3.65 4.61 -11.69
CA MET A 1 2.32 5.21 -12.00
C MET A 1 1.46 5.34 -10.72
N MET A 2 0.54 6.31 -10.62
CA MET A 2 -0.38 6.42 -9.47
C MET A 2 -1.68 5.63 -9.66
N HIS A 3 -2.02 4.82 -8.66
CA HIS A 3 -3.26 4.05 -8.55
C HIS A 3 -3.99 4.35 -7.23
N HIS A 4 -5.32 4.26 -7.24
CA HIS A 4 -6.15 4.44 -6.05
C HIS A 4 -7.31 3.45 -6.00
N THR A 5 -7.77 3.13 -4.79
CA THR A 5 -9.01 2.39 -4.59
C THR A 5 -10.19 3.33 -4.42
N VAL A 6 -11.38 2.88 -4.82
CA VAL A 6 -12.65 3.58 -4.53
C VAL A 6 -13.21 3.12 -3.18
N LYS A 7 -12.92 1.88 -2.76
CA LYS A 7 -13.20 1.44 -1.39
C LYS A 7 -12.18 2.06 -0.44
N TYR A 8 -12.67 2.60 0.66
CA TYR A 8 -11.90 3.31 1.66
C TYR A 8 -12.07 2.67 3.05
N GLY A 9 -11.21 3.08 3.97
CA GLY A 9 -11.16 2.55 5.34
C GLY A 9 -10.40 1.23 5.44
N ALA A 10 -10.19 0.80 6.69
CA ALA A 10 -9.42 -0.39 7.03
C ALA A 10 -10.15 -1.71 6.67
N CYS A 11 -10.26 -1.98 5.36
CA CYS A 11 -10.94 -3.14 4.80
C CYS A 11 -9.94 -4.22 4.37
N LEU A 12 -9.99 -5.38 5.02
CA LEU A 12 -9.10 -6.52 4.73
C LEU A 12 -9.16 -7.00 3.28
N GLN A 13 -10.38 -7.11 2.75
CA GLN A 13 -10.60 -7.57 1.37
C GLN A 13 -9.97 -6.60 0.37
N GLU A 14 -10.05 -5.30 0.65
CA GLU A 14 -9.49 -4.29 -0.24
C GLU A 14 -7.97 -4.26 -0.18
N PHE A 15 -7.39 -4.33 1.02
CA PHE A 15 -5.96 -4.46 1.19
C PHE A 15 -5.41 -5.70 0.47
N SER A 16 -6.08 -6.85 0.63
CA SER A 16 -5.74 -8.09 -0.06
C SER A 16 -5.74 -7.95 -1.57
N ARG A 17 -6.80 -7.36 -2.11
CA ARG A 17 -6.98 -7.18 -3.54
C ARG A 17 -5.91 -6.27 -4.13
N VAL A 18 -5.58 -5.17 -3.45
CA VAL A 18 -4.52 -4.24 -3.88
C VAL A 18 -3.15 -4.90 -3.81
N LEU A 19 -2.87 -5.65 -2.74
CA LEU A 19 -1.61 -6.36 -2.60
C LEU A 19 -1.44 -7.42 -3.69
N ASP A 20 -2.49 -8.18 -4.00
CA ASP A 20 -2.49 -9.12 -5.13
C ASP A 20 -2.25 -8.43 -6.47
N LEU A 21 -2.89 -7.28 -6.72
CA LEU A 21 -2.64 -6.49 -7.94
C LEU A 21 -1.20 -5.99 -8.04
N ALA A 22 -0.61 -5.55 -6.93
CA ALA A 22 0.79 -5.14 -6.87
C ALA A 22 1.71 -6.34 -7.18
N MET A 23 1.48 -7.48 -6.52
CA MET A 23 2.26 -8.70 -6.73
C MET A 23 2.10 -9.30 -8.13
N LYS A 24 0.97 -9.09 -8.81
CA LYS A 24 0.80 -9.54 -10.21
C LYS A 24 1.67 -8.78 -11.20
N LYS A 25 1.97 -7.51 -10.91
CA LYS A 25 2.73 -6.64 -11.80
C LYS A 25 4.22 -6.57 -11.45
N HIS A 26 4.55 -6.70 -10.17
CA HIS A 26 5.88 -6.42 -9.64
C HIS A 26 6.38 -7.58 -8.77
N ASP A 27 7.69 -7.80 -8.75
CA ASP A 27 8.34 -8.77 -7.87
C ASP A 27 8.76 -8.14 -6.54
N GLU A 28 9.05 -6.84 -6.54
CA GLU A 28 9.42 -6.05 -5.37
C GLU A 28 8.24 -5.18 -4.93
N ILE A 29 7.87 -5.29 -3.66
CA ILE A 29 6.72 -4.58 -3.07
C ILE A 29 7.16 -3.89 -1.79
N MET A 30 7.03 -2.57 -1.71
CA MET A 30 7.17 -1.82 -0.48
C MET A 30 5.79 -1.56 0.14
N LEU A 31 5.59 -2.04 1.37
CA LEU A 31 4.44 -1.74 2.21
C LEU A 31 4.79 -0.58 3.15
N VAL A 32 4.08 0.53 2.99
CA VAL A 32 4.26 1.74 3.82
C VAL A 32 3.01 1.95 4.68
N PRO A 33 2.91 1.33 5.87
CA PRO A 33 1.74 1.45 6.74
C PRO A 33 1.60 2.86 7.33
N GLY A 34 0.35 3.32 7.47
CA GLY A 34 0.04 4.47 8.33
C GLY A 34 0.20 4.13 9.81
N ILE A 35 -0.36 2.99 10.24
CA ILE A 35 -0.18 2.41 11.57
C ILE A 35 0.19 0.93 11.40
N ILE A 36 1.35 0.53 11.94
CA ILE A 36 1.92 -0.82 11.78
C ILE A 36 1.05 -1.88 12.45
N SER A 37 0.46 -1.60 13.62
CA SER A 37 -0.34 -2.56 14.39
C SER A 37 -1.59 -3.03 13.65
N SER A 38 -2.29 -2.12 12.96
CA SER A 38 -3.46 -2.50 12.15
C SER A 38 -3.08 -3.33 10.93
N LEU A 39 -1.86 -3.19 10.41
CA LEU A 39 -1.40 -3.92 9.24
C LEU A 39 -1.00 -5.37 9.59
N ASN A 40 -0.58 -5.65 10.82
CA ASN A 40 -0.12 -6.99 11.21
C ASN A 40 -1.20 -8.05 11.04
N GLU A 41 -2.38 -7.84 11.61
CA GLU A 41 -3.50 -8.79 11.47
C GLU A 41 -3.88 -9.05 10.01
N HIS A 42 -3.76 -8.02 9.18
CA HIS A 42 -4.08 -8.10 7.77
C HIS A 42 -3.06 -8.95 7.01
N ILE A 43 -1.76 -8.74 7.27
CA ILE A 43 -0.69 -9.53 6.67
C ILE A 43 -0.73 -10.97 7.18
N GLU A 44 -0.93 -11.19 8.48
CA GLU A 44 -1.04 -12.53 9.07
C GLU A 44 -2.18 -13.34 8.43
N LYS A 45 -3.36 -12.73 8.26
CA LYS A 45 -4.51 -13.38 7.62
C LYS A 45 -4.26 -13.70 6.14
N LEU A 46 -3.48 -12.88 5.44
CA LEU A 46 -3.29 -13.01 3.99
C LEU A 46 -2.12 -13.89 3.59
N LEU A 47 -0.98 -13.72 4.26
CA LEU A 47 0.29 -14.36 3.89
C LEU A 47 0.72 -15.42 4.91
N GLY A 48 -0.04 -15.57 5.98
CA GLY A 48 0.21 -16.51 7.05
C GLY A 48 1.07 -15.93 8.17
N PRO A 49 0.91 -16.44 9.40
CA PRO A 49 1.55 -15.88 10.60
C PRO A 49 3.08 -16.00 10.57
N VAL A 50 3.61 -17.06 9.96
CA VAL A 50 5.06 -17.28 9.84
C VAL A 50 5.71 -16.21 8.97
N PHE A 51 5.12 -15.93 7.81
CA PHE A 51 5.62 -14.92 6.89
C PHE A 51 5.49 -13.51 7.50
N ALA A 52 4.33 -13.20 8.08
CA ALA A 52 4.09 -11.93 8.74
C ALA A 52 5.14 -11.67 9.83
N ARG A 53 5.32 -12.61 10.76
CA ARG A 53 6.32 -12.50 11.84
C ARG A 53 7.72 -12.24 11.29
N ARG A 54 8.11 -12.94 10.23
CA ARG A 54 9.39 -12.72 9.56
C ARG A 54 9.49 -11.30 9.01
N LEU A 55 8.48 -10.85 8.26
CA LEU A 55 8.43 -9.51 7.68
C LEU A 55 8.49 -8.39 8.74
N PHE A 56 7.80 -8.54 9.87
CA PHE A 56 7.84 -7.54 10.95
C PHE A 56 9.19 -7.50 11.67
N ASN A 57 9.85 -8.64 11.84
CA ASN A 57 11.15 -8.74 12.50
C ASN A 57 12.30 -8.26 11.60
N GLU A 58 12.34 -8.77 10.37
CA GLU A 58 13.43 -8.53 9.41
C GLU A 58 13.21 -7.26 8.57
N ARG A 59 12.01 -6.68 8.61
CA ARG A 59 11.57 -5.55 7.74
C ARG A 59 11.59 -5.86 6.25
N GLN A 60 11.93 -7.08 5.87
CA GLN A 60 11.92 -7.59 4.52
C GLN A 60 11.70 -9.11 4.56
N ALA A 61 10.90 -9.65 3.66
CA ALA A 61 10.73 -11.09 3.52
C ALA A 61 10.36 -11.48 2.09
N THR A 62 10.87 -12.62 1.62
CA THR A 62 10.53 -13.16 0.30
C THR A 62 9.46 -14.24 0.41
N LEU A 63 8.35 -14.02 -0.27
CA LEU A 63 7.23 -14.94 -0.42
C LEU A 63 7.41 -15.77 -1.69
N THR A 64 7.29 -17.09 -1.59
CA THR A 64 7.24 -17.97 -2.76
C THR A 64 5.79 -18.33 -3.02
N LEU A 65 5.25 -17.92 -4.18
CA LEU A 65 3.89 -18.24 -4.59
C LEU A 65 3.79 -19.70 -5.07
N PRO A 66 2.59 -20.31 -5.11
CA PRO A 66 2.40 -21.69 -5.59
C PRO A 66 2.89 -21.92 -7.04
N SER A 67 2.91 -20.86 -7.86
CA SER A 67 3.48 -20.87 -9.21
C SER A 67 5.01 -20.95 -9.25
N GLY A 68 5.69 -20.89 -8.10
CA GLY A 68 7.15 -20.83 -7.97
C GLY A 68 7.73 -19.42 -8.10
N SER A 69 6.92 -18.41 -8.49
CA SER A 69 7.37 -17.01 -8.55
C SER A 69 7.65 -16.47 -7.16
N LYS A 70 8.75 -15.73 -7.00
CA LYS A 70 9.15 -15.12 -5.74
C LYS A 70 8.77 -13.65 -5.73
N LYS A 71 8.25 -13.18 -4.59
CA LYS A 71 7.87 -11.80 -4.33
C LYS A 71 8.59 -11.32 -3.09
N THR A 72 9.34 -10.23 -3.17
CA THR A 72 10.00 -9.62 -2.01
C THR A 72 9.10 -8.52 -1.49
N ILE A 73 8.76 -8.59 -0.21
CA ILE A 73 7.98 -7.57 0.47
C ILE A 73 8.89 -6.85 1.46
N HIS A 74 8.97 -5.53 1.34
CA HIS A 74 9.64 -4.63 2.27
C HIS A 74 8.60 -3.96 3.15
N LEU A 75 8.79 -4.00 4.46
CA LEU A 75 7.99 -3.25 5.42
C LEU A 75 8.81 -2.08 5.93
N ALA A 76 8.66 -0.92 5.30
CA ALA A 76 9.54 0.21 5.54
C ALA A 76 8.81 1.55 5.50
N SER A 77 9.47 2.58 6.04
CA SER A 77 9.11 3.95 5.77
C SER A 77 9.83 4.42 4.50
N LEU A 78 9.25 5.44 3.85
CA LEU A 78 9.84 6.10 2.68
C LEU A 78 11.19 6.77 2.96
N SER A 79 11.64 6.80 4.22
CA SER A 79 12.89 7.42 4.64
C SER A 79 13.95 6.41 5.08
N GLY A 80 13.65 5.12 5.10
CA GLY A 80 14.54 4.10 5.68
C GLY A 80 14.57 2.76 4.94
N CYS A 81 14.08 2.67 3.71
CA CYS A 81 14.14 1.43 2.92
C CYS A 81 15.41 1.38 2.06
N TYR A 82 16.45 0.71 2.54
CA TYR A 82 17.75 0.63 1.84
C TYR A 82 17.81 -0.45 0.74
N GLY A 83 16.81 -1.34 0.68
CA GLY A 83 16.80 -2.49 -0.26
C GLY A 83 15.73 -2.44 -1.35
N PHE A 84 14.83 -1.46 -1.33
CA PHE A 84 13.81 -1.28 -2.36
C PHE A 84 14.29 -0.28 -3.41
N GLU A 85 14.58 -0.76 -4.62
CA GLU A 85 15.04 0.09 -5.73
C GLU A 85 13.89 0.52 -6.65
N ASP A 86 13.07 -0.45 -7.10
CA ASP A 86 11.91 -0.21 -7.93
C ASP A 86 10.86 -1.32 -7.77
N GLY A 87 9.61 -1.07 -8.20
CA GLY A 87 8.51 -2.02 -8.12
C GLY A 87 7.18 -1.36 -7.77
N ALA A 88 6.45 -1.98 -6.84
CA ALA A 88 5.19 -1.45 -6.32
C ALA A 88 5.34 -0.89 -4.90
N ILE A 89 4.66 0.22 -4.62
CA ILE A 89 4.53 0.80 -3.28
C ILE A 89 3.05 0.77 -2.91
N VAL A 90 2.70 0.00 -1.89
CA VAL A 90 1.34 -0.02 -1.35
C VAL A 90 1.28 0.92 -0.16
N LEU A 91 0.34 1.86 -0.22
CA LEU A 91 0.16 2.96 0.72
C LEU A 91 -1.20 2.82 1.42
N PRO A 92 -1.36 1.81 2.31
CA PRO A 92 -2.63 1.57 2.97
C PRO A 92 -2.84 2.58 4.09
N TRP A 93 -3.92 3.36 3.98
CA TRP A 93 -4.46 4.19 5.05
C TRP A 93 -3.46 5.24 5.56
N VAL A 94 -2.62 5.74 4.66
CA VAL A 94 -1.66 6.80 4.95
C VAL A 94 -2.22 8.18 4.61
N SER A 95 -1.64 9.21 5.21
CA SER A 95 -1.98 10.59 4.85
C SER A 95 -1.51 10.92 3.43
N LEU A 96 -2.14 11.91 2.80
CA LEU A 96 -1.72 12.40 1.49
C LEU A 96 -0.29 12.93 1.46
N GLN A 97 0.25 13.39 2.60
CA GLN A 97 1.65 13.80 2.69
C GLN A 97 2.59 12.63 2.43
N THR A 98 2.27 11.45 2.99
CA THR A 98 3.02 10.21 2.74
C THR A 98 2.93 9.80 1.27
N VAL A 99 1.77 9.95 0.64
CA VAL A 99 1.59 9.70 -0.79
C VAL A 99 2.49 10.61 -1.63
N SER A 100 2.49 11.92 -1.34
CA SER A 100 3.35 12.88 -2.03
C SER A 100 4.83 12.57 -1.86
N LEU A 101 5.25 12.18 -0.65
CA LEU A 101 6.61 11.77 -0.38
C LEU A 101 7.00 10.51 -1.17
N ALA A 102 6.05 9.57 -1.37
CA ALA A 102 6.29 8.36 -2.16
C ALA A 102 6.49 8.70 -3.64
N GLU A 103 5.74 9.66 -4.17
CA GLU A 103 5.91 10.14 -5.55
C GLU A 103 7.26 10.82 -5.75
N GLU A 104 7.65 11.69 -4.81
CA GLU A 104 8.90 12.42 -4.87
C GLU A 104 10.11 11.49 -4.81
N LYS A 105 10.11 10.53 -3.86
CA LYS A 105 11.27 9.65 -3.63
C LYS A 105 11.36 8.47 -4.59
N HIS A 106 10.22 7.95 -5.05
CA HIS A 106 10.19 6.77 -5.90
C HIS A 106 9.37 7.01 -7.18
N PRO A 107 9.68 8.02 -8.00
CA PRO A 107 8.83 8.46 -9.12
C PRO A 107 8.56 7.36 -10.15
N ARG A 108 9.46 6.40 -10.30
CA ARG A 108 9.34 5.30 -11.27
C ARG A 108 8.39 4.19 -10.84
N SER A 109 8.27 3.96 -9.53
CA SER A 109 7.48 2.87 -8.99
C SER A 109 5.98 3.09 -9.16
N ASP A 110 5.22 2.00 -9.21
CA ASP A 110 3.77 2.04 -9.14
C ASP A 110 3.33 2.25 -7.71
N LYS A 111 2.46 3.23 -7.45
CA LYS A 111 1.91 3.48 -6.12
C LYS A 111 0.45 3.08 -6.10
N PHE A 112 0.07 2.34 -5.06
CA PHE A 112 -1.30 1.90 -4.83
C PHE A 112 -1.80 2.50 -3.51
N TYR A 113 -2.62 3.56 -3.63
CA TYR A 113 -3.16 4.25 -2.48
C TYR A 113 -4.52 3.66 -2.04
N ILE A 114 -4.65 3.36 -0.75
CA ILE A 114 -5.91 2.97 -0.13
C ILE A 114 -6.28 4.07 0.88
N PRO A 115 -7.28 4.92 0.60
CA PRO A 115 -7.62 6.05 1.46
C PRO A 115 -8.30 5.61 2.77
N ASN A 116 -8.14 6.40 3.83
CA ASN A 116 -8.84 6.17 5.11
C ASN A 116 -10.34 6.47 5.01
N ASP A 117 -10.69 7.55 4.30
CA ASP A 117 -12.06 7.99 4.09
C ASP A 117 -12.29 8.44 2.64
N GLY A 118 -13.57 8.55 2.27
CA GLY A 118 -13.99 8.86 0.91
C GLY A 118 -15.33 9.60 0.87
N PRO A 119 -15.85 9.89 -0.33
CA PRO A 119 -17.12 10.58 -0.48
C PRO A 119 -18.26 9.85 0.24
N GLY A 120 -19.05 10.58 1.03
CA GLY A 120 -20.14 10.00 1.83
C GLY A 120 -19.73 9.52 3.22
N ALA A 121 -18.46 9.68 3.63
CA ALA A 121 -18.06 9.46 5.02
C ALA A 121 -18.81 10.43 5.97
N PRO A 122 -19.44 9.94 7.06
CA PRO A 122 -20.39 10.71 7.87
C PRO A 122 -19.75 11.91 8.61
N HIS A 123 -18.43 11.94 8.73
CA HIS A 123 -17.70 12.96 9.51
C HIS A 123 -16.94 13.97 8.64
N ARG A 124 -17.10 13.93 7.31
CA ARG A 124 -16.34 14.79 6.39
C ARG A 124 -17.28 15.60 5.50
N ALA A 125 -16.98 16.89 5.37
CA ALA A 125 -17.60 17.71 4.34
C ALA A 125 -17.23 17.18 2.94
N PRO A 126 -18.12 17.31 1.94
CA PRO A 126 -17.82 16.94 0.56
C PRO A 126 -16.50 17.55 0.07
N GLY A 127 -15.67 16.74 -0.60
CA GLY A 127 -14.38 17.19 -1.13
C GLY A 127 -13.28 17.37 -0.09
N ARG A 128 -13.57 17.15 1.20
CA ARG A 128 -12.57 17.17 2.29
C ARG A 128 -12.13 15.80 2.74
N ASP A 129 -12.74 14.74 2.22
CA ASP A 129 -12.27 13.36 2.39
C ASP A 129 -10.94 13.14 1.63
N GLU A 130 -10.20 12.13 2.07
CA GLU A 130 -8.87 11.80 1.57
C GLU A 130 -8.88 11.39 0.10
N LEU A 131 -9.86 10.58 -0.33
CA LEU A 131 -9.96 10.17 -1.73
C LEU A 131 -10.21 11.37 -2.66
N SER A 132 -11.16 12.25 -2.34
CA SER A 132 -11.42 13.46 -3.13
C SER A 132 -10.20 14.38 -3.21
N ARG A 133 -9.50 14.57 -2.10
CA ARG A 133 -8.27 15.36 -2.06
C ARG A 133 -7.13 14.71 -2.84
N PHE A 134 -7.00 13.38 -2.76
CA PHE A 134 -6.04 12.63 -3.56
C PHE A 134 -6.30 12.83 -5.06
N LEU A 135 -7.54 12.67 -5.51
CA LEU A 135 -7.93 12.82 -6.91
C LEU A 135 -7.69 14.25 -7.43
N THR A 136 -7.82 15.25 -6.56
CA THR A 136 -7.48 16.64 -6.88
C THR A 136 -5.97 16.82 -7.11
N SER A 137 -5.12 16.22 -6.26
CA SER A 137 -3.66 16.30 -6.37
C SER A 137 -3.09 15.40 -7.48
N TYR A 138 -3.74 14.27 -7.77
CA TYR A 138 -3.30 13.25 -8.72
C TYR A 138 -4.40 12.94 -9.74
N PRO A 139 -4.81 13.90 -10.59
CA PRO A 139 -5.93 13.74 -11.51
C PRO A 139 -5.69 12.69 -12.60
N ARG A 140 -4.43 12.30 -12.83
CA ARG A 140 -4.04 11.24 -13.77
C ARG A 140 -3.94 9.85 -13.14
N SER A 141 -4.23 9.74 -11.85
CA SER A 141 -4.25 8.44 -11.16
C SER A 141 -5.33 7.53 -11.75
N ARG A 142 -5.13 6.22 -11.70
CA ARG A 142 -6.12 5.24 -12.17
C ARG A 142 -6.77 4.52 -11.02
N ALA A 143 -8.10 4.44 -11.05
CA ALA A 143 -8.85 3.55 -10.19
C ALA A 143 -8.44 2.11 -10.47
N VAL A 144 -8.23 1.32 -9.41
CA VAL A 144 -7.93 -0.10 -9.48
C VAL A 144 -8.90 -0.89 -8.63
#